data_AF-A0ABD0QDN4-F1
#
_entry.id   AF-A0ABD0QDN4-F1
#
_cell.length_a   1.000
_cell.length_b   1.000
_cell.length_c   1.000
_cell.angle_alpha   90.00
_cell.angle_beta   90.00
_cell.angle_gamma   90.00
#
_symmetry.space_group_name_H-M   'P 1'
#
loop_
_entity.id
_entity.type
_entity.pdbx_description
1 polymer ?
#
loop_
_entity_poly.entity_id
_entity_poly.type
_entity_poly.pdbx_seq_one_letter_code
_entity_poly.pdbx_strand_id
1 'polypeptide(L)'
;NNSQRTLKDATCTPKVNLMFMKTHKTASSTLMNILLRFGEKHQLKFALPDGRNDFFYPSSFFRTQVKSYQPGLCYNVVCNHMRFNAPEVEKLLPPDTVFFTILRDPADLFESSFHYYKGYMPQTWRIPGENQMEEFLKHPNLYFNPTGFNSFYLKNLQFFDFGFENNLEADDPRVKEGIENIGKRFQLVLLSDHFEESLILLKDALCWTMDDLVFFKLNARNVTSVSRMSPELRTRAREWNGADWRLYQHFNATFWARVEAYGRRRMEEQVKELRRRNAEMEAICIDGGRAVEASHITDRDMKPWQPIGKASILGYNLRSNIEQQYEELCRKMLTPEIQYLTNLGVNLWVTRLW
;
A
#
# COMPACT_ATOMS: atom_id res chain seq x y z
N ASN A 1 36.51 -30.21 -29.07
CA ASN A 1 36.18 -29.79 -27.70
C ASN A 1 34.90 -29.01 -27.70
N ASN A 2 33.86 -29.75 -27.34
CA ASN A 2 32.45 -29.41 -27.48
C ASN A 2 31.93 -29.00 -26.10
N SER A 3 31.66 -27.72 -25.88
CA SER A 3 30.91 -27.24 -24.71
C SER A 3 30.55 -25.77 -24.86
N GLN A 4 29.80 -25.44 -25.92
CA GLN A 4 28.86 -24.32 -25.87
C GLN A 4 27.76 -24.71 -24.88
N ARG A 5 27.92 -24.33 -23.62
CA ARG A 5 26.88 -24.43 -22.61
C ARG A 5 25.91 -23.29 -22.89
N THR A 6 24.93 -23.55 -23.75
CA THR A 6 23.71 -22.75 -23.84
C THR A 6 23.07 -22.74 -22.46
N LEU A 7 23.26 -21.66 -21.72
CA LEU A 7 22.41 -21.31 -20.59
C LEU A 7 21.01 -21.12 -21.20
N LYS A 8 20.20 -22.18 -21.17
CA LYS A 8 18.76 -22.06 -21.34
C LYS A 8 18.33 -20.95 -20.39
N ASP A 9 17.79 -19.85 -20.93
CA ASP A 9 16.93 -18.96 -20.17
C ASP A 9 15.96 -19.86 -19.41
N ALA A 10 16.11 -19.92 -18.08
CA ALA A 10 15.16 -20.61 -17.26
C ALA A 10 13.86 -19.84 -17.43
N THR A 11 12.93 -20.37 -18.22
CA THR A 11 11.59 -19.83 -18.38
C THR A 11 10.96 -19.72 -17.00
N CYS A 12 10.92 -18.52 -16.43
CA CYS A 12 10.30 -18.32 -15.14
C CYS A 12 8.79 -18.33 -15.29
N THR A 13 8.10 -19.10 -14.43
CA THR A 13 6.64 -19.18 -14.42
C THR A 13 6.06 -18.03 -13.59
N PRO A 14 5.09 -17.26 -14.12
CA PRO A 14 4.41 -16.21 -13.36
C PRO A 14 3.81 -16.73 -12.05
N LYS A 15 4.09 -16.04 -10.95
CA LYS A 15 3.54 -16.36 -9.64
C LYS A 15 2.12 -15.79 -9.52
N VAL A 16 1.19 -16.64 -9.07
CA VAL A 16 -0.24 -16.30 -8.95
C VAL A 16 -0.77 -16.39 -7.51
N ASN A 17 -0.03 -17.02 -6.61
CA ASN A 17 -0.37 -17.07 -5.18
C ASN A 17 0.39 -15.95 -4.47
N LEU A 18 -0.34 -14.93 -4.01
CA LEU A 18 0.16 -13.64 -3.55
C LEU A 18 -0.45 -13.28 -2.19
N MET A 19 0.41 -13.03 -1.21
CA MET A 19 0.02 -12.34 0.01
C MET A 19 0.69 -10.97 0.00
N PHE A 20 -0.11 -9.94 -0.23
CA PHE A 20 0.30 -8.56 -0.08
C PHE A 20 -0.15 -8.03 1.28
N MET A 21 0.78 -7.91 2.22
CA MET A 21 0.50 -7.25 3.49
C MET A 21 0.42 -5.75 3.26
N LYS A 22 -0.81 -5.26 3.11
CA LYS A 22 -1.10 -3.87 2.80
C LYS A 22 -0.96 -2.98 4.04
N THR A 23 0.08 -2.15 4.06
CA THR A 23 0.30 -1.14 5.11
C THR A 23 -0.38 0.19 4.79
N HIS A 24 -0.68 0.98 5.82
CA HIS A 24 -1.38 2.25 5.67
C HIS A 24 -0.46 3.37 5.14
N LYS A 25 -0.98 4.18 4.21
CA LYS A 25 -0.36 5.42 3.69
C LYS A 25 1.00 5.23 2.97
N THR A 26 1.21 4.06 2.39
CA THR A 26 2.44 3.63 1.70
C THR A 26 2.24 3.46 0.18
N ALA A 27 1.32 4.22 -0.45
CA ALA A 27 0.89 4.03 -1.84
C ALA A 27 0.26 2.64 -2.14
N SER A 28 -0.15 1.94 -1.08
CA SER A 28 -0.61 0.55 -1.16
C SER A 28 -1.93 0.36 -1.90
N SER A 29 -2.79 1.38 -2.05
CA SER A 29 -3.98 1.33 -2.93
C SER A 29 -3.63 1.24 -4.41
N THR A 30 -2.53 1.87 -4.83
CA THR A 30 -2.02 1.75 -6.22
C THR A 30 -1.54 0.33 -6.48
N LEU A 31 -0.76 -0.22 -5.54
CA LEU A 31 -0.29 -1.60 -5.62
C LEU A 31 -1.46 -2.60 -5.56
N MET A 32 -2.45 -2.38 -4.70
CA MET A 32 -3.67 -3.18 -4.66
C MET A 32 -4.40 -3.19 -6.01
N ASN A 33 -4.56 -2.04 -6.68
CA ASN A 33 -5.17 -1.99 -8.02
C ASN A 33 -4.41 -2.84 -9.06
N ILE A 34 -3.07 -2.82 -9.03
CA ILE A 34 -2.23 -3.71 -9.85
C ILE A 34 -2.59 -5.18 -9.59
N LEU A 35 -2.66 -5.59 -8.31
CA LEU A 35 -2.94 -6.98 -7.93
C LEU A 35 -4.38 -7.41 -8.29
N LEU A 36 -5.36 -6.53 -8.12
CA LEU A 36 -6.75 -6.81 -8.49
C LEU A 36 -6.88 -7.02 -10.01
N ARG A 37 -6.27 -6.15 -10.82
CA ARG A 37 -6.27 -6.30 -12.28
C ARG A 37 -5.58 -7.59 -12.73
N PHE A 38 -4.42 -7.89 -12.15
CA PHE A 38 -3.72 -9.14 -12.44
C PHE A 38 -4.58 -10.36 -12.07
N GLY A 39 -5.19 -10.35 -10.88
CA GLY A 39 -6.02 -11.47 -10.44
C GLY A 39 -7.27 -11.66 -11.30
N GLU A 40 -7.94 -10.59 -11.74
CA GLU A 40 -9.05 -10.72 -12.69
C GLU A 40 -8.60 -11.28 -14.05
N LYS A 41 -7.50 -10.76 -14.61
CA LYS A 41 -6.91 -11.23 -15.87
C LYS A 41 -6.61 -12.74 -15.85
N HIS A 42 -6.19 -13.25 -14.69
CA HIS A 42 -5.84 -14.65 -14.49
C HIS A 42 -6.93 -15.48 -13.79
N GLN A 43 -8.14 -14.93 -13.61
CA GLN A 43 -9.28 -15.59 -12.94
C GLN A 43 -8.93 -16.15 -11.55
N LEU A 44 -8.11 -15.40 -10.81
CA LEU A 44 -7.62 -15.76 -9.48
C LEU A 44 -8.67 -15.53 -8.41
N LYS A 45 -8.61 -16.34 -7.37
CA LYS A 45 -9.52 -16.25 -6.23
C LYS A 45 -8.98 -15.27 -5.18
N PHE A 46 -9.76 -14.23 -4.89
CA PHE A 46 -9.43 -13.23 -3.87
C PHE A 46 -10.01 -13.61 -2.50
N ALA A 47 -9.19 -13.48 -1.45
CA ALA A 47 -9.71 -13.38 -0.09
C ALA A 47 -10.16 -11.93 0.10
N LEU A 48 -11.48 -11.72 0.15
CA LEU A 48 -12.09 -10.40 0.28
C LEU A 48 -12.75 -10.24 1.65
N PRO A 49 -12.78 -9.03 2.21
CA PRO A 49 -13.55 -8.76 3.42
C PRO A 49 -15.06 -8.82 3.16
N ASP A 50 -15.85 -8.82 4.24
CA ASP A 50 -17.31 -8.70 4.18
C ASP A 50 -17.80 -7.57 5.10
N GLY A 51 -18.73 -6.76 4.62
CA GLY A 51 -19.25 -5.56 5.28
C GLY A 51 -18.34 -4.33 5.29
N ARG A 52 -17.03 -4.49 5.10
CA ARG A 52 -15.98 -3.44 5.19
C ARG A 52 -15.01 -3.51 4.00
N ASN A 53 -14.18 -2.48 3.82
CA ASN A 53 -13.06 -2.50 2.87
C ASN A 53 -11.77 -3.12 3.45
N ASP A 54 -11.76 -3.45 4.74
CA ASP A 54 -10.68 -4.07 5.51
C ASP A 54 -11.17 -5.33 6.23
N PHE A 55 -10.24 -6.10 6.79
CA PHE A 55 -10.54 -7.27 7.63
C PHE A 55 -10.71 -6.90 9.11
N PHE A 56 -11.70 -6.06 9.40
CA PHE A 56 -12.10 -5.66 10.76
C PHE A 56 -10.99 -4.98 11.56
N TYR A 57 -10.20 -4.13 10.89
CA TYR A 57 -9.14 -3.36 11.52
C TYR A 57 -9.72 -2.38 12.56
N PRO A 58 -9.09 -2.19 13.75
CA PRO A 58 -7.73 -2.56 14.15
C PRO A 58 -7.57 -3.93 14.84
N SER A 59 -8.62 -4.75 14.90
CA SER A 59 -8.53 -6.09 15.50
C SER A 59 -7.57 -6.97 14.72
N SER A 60 -6.90 -7.89 15.41
CA SER A 60 -6.08 -8.92 14.78
C SER A 60 -6.87 -9.67 13.71
N PHE A 61 -6.20 -9.99 12.60
CA PHE A 61 -6.80 -10.75 11.52
C PHE A 61 -7.20 -12.16 11.97
N PHE A 62 -8.35 -12.62 11.49
CA PHE A 62 -8.79 -14.01 11.58
C PHE A 62 -9.38 -14.44 10.24
N ARG A 63 -9.11 -15.67 9.82
CA ARG A 63 -9.58 -16.18 8.51
C ARG A 63 -11.10 -16.18 8.35
N THR A 64 -11.85 -16.20 9.46
CA THR A 64 -13.32 -16.09 9.49
C THR A 64 -13.84 -14.70 9.07
N GLN A 65 -12.98 -13.69 9.01
CA GLN A 65 -13.31 -12.36 8.48
C GLN A 65 -13.33 -12.33 6.95
N VAL A 66 -12.85 -13.39 6.28
CA VAL A 66 -12.91 -13.51 4.82
C VAL A 66 -14.33 -13.89 4.41
N LYS A 67 -14.86 -13.15 3.44
CA LYS A 67 -16.19 -13.36 2.86
C LYS A 67 -16.36 -14.80 2.42
N SER A 68 -17.43 -15.44 2.89
CA SER A 68 -17.80 -16.82 2.54
C SER A 68 -16.70 -17.85 2.83
N TYR A 69 -15.83 -17.59 3.82
CA TYR A 69 -14.80 -18.53 4.23
C TYR A 69 -15.37 -19.89 4.64
N GLN A 70 -14.71 -20.96 4.20
CA GLN A 70 -14.96 -22.33 4.63
C GLN A 70 -13.64 -23.01 5.00
N PRO A 71 -13.61 -23.89 6.02
CA PRO A 71 -12.41 -24.66 6.35
C PRO A 71 -11.82 -25.41 5.14
N GLY A 72 -10.51 -25.30 4.95
CA GLY A 72 -9.78 -25.93 3.84
C GLY A 72 -9.76 -25.12 2.54
N LEU A 73 -10.49 -24.00 2.48
CA LEU A 73 -10.55 -23.17 1.30
C LEU A 73 -9.31 -22.30 1.15
N CYS A 74 -8.58 -22.48 0.05
CA CYS A 74 -7.45 -21.63 -0.32
C CYS A 74 -7.88 -20.47 -1.22
N TYR A 75 -7.10 -19.39 -1.18
CA TYR A 75 -7.22 -18.20 -1.98
C TYR A 75 -5.88 -17.90 -2.64
N ASN A 76 -5.91 -17.34 -3.85
CA ASN A 76 -4.70 -16.97 -4.56
C ASN A 76 -4.20 -15.60 -4.11
N VAL A 77 -5.08 -14.62 -3.86
CA VAL A 77 -4.68 -13.24 -3.58
C VAL A 77 -5.29 -12.74 -2.29
N VAL A 78 -4.45 -12.24 -1.38
CA VAL A 78 -4.85 -11.48 -0.17
C VAL A 78 -4.18 -10.11 -0.24
N CYS A 79 -4.96 -9.03 -0.33
CA CYS A 79 -4.40 -7.69 -0.55
C CYS A 79 -5.18 -6.53 0.12
N ASN A 80 -6.15 -6.81 0.99
CA ASN A 80 -6.88 -5.80 1.75
C ASN A 80 -6.17 -5.48 3.09
N HIS A 81 -6.51 -4.35 3.69
CA HIS A 81 -5.97 -3.97 5.01
C HIS A 81 -6.36 -4.97 6.10
N MET A 82 -5.41 -5.27 6.98
CA MET A 82 -5.58 -6.10 8.18
C MET A 82 -4.57 -5.69 9.25
N ARG A 83 -4.79 -6.14 10.49
CA ARG A 83 -3.71 -6.25 11.48
C ARG A 83 -3.16 -7.68 11.41
N PHE A 84 -1.94 -7.84 10.93
CA PHE A 84 -1.40 -9.11 10.47
C PHE A 84 -1.39 -10.18 11.57
N ASN A 85 -1.81 -11.39 11.21
CA ASN A 85 -1.79 -12.56 12.08
C ASN A 85 -1.32 -13.76 11.26
N ALA A 86 -0.01 -14.04 11.29
CA ALA A 86 0.60 -15.03 10.41
C ALA A 86 -0.07 -16.42 10.46
N PRO A 87 -0.31 -17.03 11.65
CA PRO A 87 -1.00 -18.32 11.73
C PRO A 87 -2.40 -18.36 11.09
N GLU A 88 -3.10 -17.23 11.03
CA GLU A 88 -4.44 -17.15 10.41
C GLU A 88 -4.36 -16.88 8.92
N VAL A 89 -3.41 -16.06 8.48
CA VAL A 89 -3.16 -15.78 7.05
C VAL A 89 -2.65 -17.02 6.33
N GLU A 90 -1.70 -17.76 6.92
CA GLU A 90 -1.10 -18.95 6.31
C GLU A 90 -2.14 -20.06 6.05
N LYS A 91 -3.22 -20.13 6.84
CA LYS A 91 -4.32 -21.09 6.65
C LYS A 91 -5.20 -20.80 5.42
N LEU A 92 -5.09 -19.61 4.83
CA LEU A 92 -5.86 -19.21 3.65
C LEU A 92 -5.10 -19.46 2.34
N LEU A 93 -3.83 -19.82 2.42
CA LEU A 93 -2.88 -19.65 1.34
C LEU A 93 -2.22 -20.98 0.95
N PRO A 94 -2.03 -21.24 -0.35
CA PRO A 94 -1.19 -22.34 -0.80
C PRO A 94 0.26 -22.21 -0.28
N PRO A 95 0.98 -23.33 -0.05
CA PRO A 95 2.35 -23.31 0.47
C PRO A 95 3.38 -22.54 -0.38
N ASP A 96 3.12 -22.37 -1.68
CA ASP A 96 4.01 -21.66 -2.62
C ASP A 96 3.67 -20.16 -2.76
N THR A 97 2.85 -19.62 -1.85
CA THR A 97 2.46 -18.20 -1.85
C THR A 97 3.66 -17.28 -1.62
N VAL A 98 3.77 -16.23 -2.44
CA VAL A 98 4.75 -15.17 -2.26
C VAL A 98 4.19 -14.09 -1.34
N PHE A 99 4.82 -13.91 -0.19
CA PHE A 99 4.57 -12.86 0.78
C PHE A 99 5.43 -11.64 0.46
N PHE A 100 4.76 -10.50 0.26
CA PHE A 100 5.43 -9.21 0.13
C PHE A 100 4.62 -8.10 0.79
N THR A 101 5.27 -6.98 1.00
CA THR A 101 4.68 -5.79 1.64
C THR A 101 5.35 -4.53 1.09
N ILE A 102 4.89 -3.37 1.53
CA ILE A 102 5.46 -2.08 1.16
C ILE A 102 5.59 -1.21 2.41
N LEU A 103 6.71 -0.50 2.53
CA LEU A 103 6.97 0.42 3.64
C LEU A 103 7.16 1.85 3.12
N ARG A 104 7.18 2.79 4.05
CA ARG A 104 7.46 4.20 3.82
C ARG A 104 8.28 4.76 4.96
N ASP A 105 9.07 5.80 4.67
CA ASP A 105 9.73 6.57 5.72
C ASP A 105 8.70 7.03 6.76
N PRO A 106 8.92 6.75 8.06
CA PRO A 106 7.91 7.02 9.07
C PRO A 106 7.62 8.51 9.29
N ALA A 107 8.51 9.44 8.90
CA ALA A 107 8.17 10.85 8.93
C ALA A 107 7.09 11.18 7.90
N ASP A 108 7.29 10.78 6.63
CA ASP A 108 6.34 11.04 5.55
C ASP A 108 5.04 10.25 5.73
N LEU A 109 5.14 9.05 6.30
CA LEU A 109 3.97 8.28 6.70
C LEU A 109 3.21 8.97 7.83
N PHE A 110 3.88 9.47 8.87
CA PHE A 110 3.24 10.19 9.97
C PHE A 110 2.53 11.45 9.46
N GLU A 111 3.16 12.24 8.59
CA GLU A 111 2.50 13.40 7.98
C GLU A 111 1.24 13.01 7.22
N SER A 112 1.32 11.95 6.41
CA SER A 112 0.16 11.48 5.66
C SER A 112 -0.93 10.89 6.55
N SER A 113 -0.56 10.17 7.61
CA SER A 113 -1.48 9.54 8.56
C SER A 113 -2.19 10.60 9.39
N PHE A 114 -1.44 11.54 9.97
CA PHE A 114 -1.98 12.60 10.82
C PHE A 114 -3.04 13.42 10.08
N HIS A 115 -2.74 13.89 8.86
CA HIS A 115 -3.70 14.70 8.10
C HIS A 115 -4.91 13.90 7.61
N TYR A 116 -4.74 12.61 7.28
CA TYR A 116 -5.82 11.77 6.79
C TYR A 116 -6.76 11.34 7.92
N TYR A 117 -6.21 10.99 9.09
CA TYR A 117 -6.97 10.40 10.18
C TYR A 117 -7.36 11.38 11.28
N LYS A 118 -6.88 12.64 11.31
CA LYS A 118 -7.13 13.56 12.45
C LYS A 118 -8.62 13.73 12.79
N GLY A 119 -9.49 13.71 11.78
CA GLY A 119 -10.95 13.74 11.97
C GLY A 119 -11.51 12.53 12.74
N TYR A 120 -10.77 11.43 12.83
CA TYR A 120 -11.14 10.17 13.49
C TYR A 120 -10.36 9.89 14.79
N MET A 121 -9.50 10.83 15.21
CA MET A 121 -8.67 10.70 16.40
C MET A 121 -8.99 11.85 17.37
N PRO A 122 -9.98 11.70 18.27
CA PRO A 122 -10.46 12.78 19.13
C PRO A 122 -9.36 13.51 19.91
N GLN A 123 -8.31 12.80 20.30
CA GLN A 123 -7.15 13.39 20.98
C GLN A 123 -6.39 14.45 20.18
N THR A 124 -6.58 14.49 18.85
CA THR A 124 -5.98 15.51 17.98
C THR A 124 -6.80 16.79 17.89
N TRP A 125 -8.09 16.77 18.25
CA TRP A 125 -8.98 17.93 18.08
C TRP A 125 -8.65 19.07 19.06
N ARG A 126 -8.05 18.71 20.22
CA ARG A 126 -7.60 19.66 21.24
C ARG A 126 -6.21 20.25 20.97
N ILE A 127 -5.54 19.84 19.89
CA ILE A 127 -4.20 20.35 19.57
C ILE A 127 -4.38 21.77 19.00
N PRO A 128 -3.78 22.80 19.64
CA PRO A 128 -3.92 24.18 19.19
C PRO A 128 -3.10 24.47 17.94
N GLY A 129 -3.36 25.62 17.33
CA GLY A 129 -2.58 26.16 16.22
C GLY A 129 -3.00 25.63 14.84
N GLU A 130 -2.51 26.31 13.80
CA GLU A 130 -2.81 25.96 12.41
C GLU A 130 -2.11 24.67 11.96
N ASN A 131 -0.88 24.45 12.44
CA ASN A 131 -0.09 23.24 12.18
C ASN A 131 -0.12 22.27 13.37
N GLN A 132 -1.28 21.64 13.59
CA GLN A 132 -1.50 20.70 14.69
C GLN A 132 -0.50 19.52 14.69
N MET A 133 -0.01 19.10 13.52
CA MET A 133 0.97 18.02 13.42
C MET A 133 2.32 18.43 14.01
N GLU A 134 2.76 19.64 13.70
CA GLU A 134 4.01 20.18 14.22
C GLU A 134 3.93 20.37 15.74
N GLU A 135 2.83 20.93 16.23
CA GLU A 135 2.57 21.09 17.66
C GLU A 135 2.58 19.73 18.38
N PHE A 136 1.94 18.72 17.79
CA PHE A 136 2.00 17.35 18.30
C PHE A 136 3.43 16.83 18.43
N LEU A 137 4.25 16.97 17.37
CA LEU A 137 5.62 16.45 17.36
C LEU A 137 6.58 17.22 18.28
N LYS A 138 6.27 18.48 18.58
CA LYS A 138 7.01 19.26 19.59
C LYS A 138 6.70 18.78 20.99
N HIS A 139 5.46 18.40 21.27
CA HIS A 139 4.98 18.04 22.61
C HIS A 139 4.12 16.76 22.64
N PRO A 140 4.61 15.61 22.15
CA PRO A 140 3.77 14.43 21.93
C PRO A 140 3.17 13.88 23.22
N ASN A 141 3.89 13.98 24.35
CA ASN A 141 3.44 13.52 25.67
C ASN A 141 2.23 14.30 26.20
N LEU A 142 1.97 15.52 25.72
CA LEU A 142 0.77 16.28 26.10
C LEU A 142 -0.48 15.76 25.39
N TYR A 143 -0.32 15.26 24.16
CA TYR A 143 -1.42 15.01 23.25
C TYR A 143 -1.73 13.52 23.05
N PHE A 144 -0.72 12.66 23.15
CA PHE A 144 -0.86 11.23 22.89
C PHE A 144 -1.33 10.47 24.14
N ASN A 145 -2.48 9.80 24.01
CA ASN A 145 -2.94 8.78 24.93
C ASN A 145 -2.93 7.42 24.21
N PRO A 146 -2.15 6.42 24.64
CA PRO A 146 -2.08 5.12 23.99
C PRO A 146 -3.42 4.37 24.00
N THR A 147 -4.31 4.61 24.97
CA THR A 147 -5.65 4.00 25.04
C THR A 147 -6.73 4.86 24.38
N GLY A 148 -6.34 5.99 23.77
CA GLY A 148 -7.27 6.87 23.05
C GLY A 148 -7.91 6.17 21.84
N PHE A 149 -9.15 6.55 21.52
CA PHE A 149 -9.83 6.04 20.33
C PHE A 149 -9.00 6.31 19.07
N ASN A 150 -8.73 5.26 18.29
CA ASN A 150 -7.88 5.30 17.10
C ASN A 150 -6.45 5.81 17.30
N SER A 151 -5.90 5.71 18.52
CA SER A 151 -4.53 6.14 18.84
C SER A 151 -3.43 5.45 18.01
N PHE A 152 -3.71 4.24 17.52
CA PHE A 152 -2.78 3.44 16.71
C PHE A 152 -2.34 4.11 15.39
N TYR A 153 -3.10 5.08 14.87
CA TYR A 153 -2.69 5.86 13.69
C TYR A 153 -1.59 6.90 13.98
N LEU A 154 -1.31 7.21 15.26
CA LEU A 154 -0.37 8.26 15.66
C LEU A 154 1.03 7.77 16.04
N LYS A 155 1.28 6.47 16.21
CA LYS A 155 2.60 5.98 16.61
C LYS A 155 2.85 4.60 16.03
N ASN A 156 3.99 4.39 15.38
CA ASN A 156 4.46 3.11 14.82
C ASN A 156 3.38 2.35 14.04
N LEU A 157 2.70 3.02 13.11
CA LEU A 157 1.55 2.47 12.38
C LEU A 157 1.94 1.26 11.52
N GLN A 158 3.14 1.26 10.90
CA GLN A 158 3.56 0.12 10.08
C GLN A 158 3.83 -1.11 10.94
N PHE A 159 4.49 -0.95 12.09
CA PHE A 159 4.71 -2.03 13.04
C PHE A 159 3.39 -2.59 13.58
N PHE A 160 2.41 -1.71 13.81
CA PHE A 160 1.06 -2.10 14.20
C PHE A 160 0.33 -2.87 13.10
N ASP A 161 0.45 -2.46 11.83
CA ASP A 161 -0.09 -3.20 10.69
C ASP A 161 0.46 -4.64 10.67
N PHE A 162 1.75 -4.86 10.99
CA PHE A 162 2.35 -6.20 11.12
C PHE A 162 1.90 -7.01 12.34
N GLY A 163 0.94 -6.51 13.13
CA GLY A 163 0.36 -7.23 14.26
C GLY A 163 1.07 -6.98 15.59
N PHE A 164 2.13 -6.17 15.61
CA PHE A 164 2.84 -5.82 16.83
C PHE A 164 2.14 -4.68 17.59
N GLU A 165 2.65 -4.34 18.77
CA GLU A 165 2.19 -3.21 19.56
C GLU A 165 2.81 -1.91 19.03
N ASN A 166 1.98 -0.88 18.89
CA ASN A 166 2.38 0.39 18.28
C ASN A 166 3.08 1.33 19.29
N ASN A 167 3.03 1.00 20.58
CA ASN A 167 3.61 1.81 21.66
C ASN A 167 5.03 1.39 22.06
N LEU A 168 5.64 0.45 21.33
CA LEU A 168 7.00 0.01 21.58
C LEU A 168 8.00 1.13 21.32
N GLU A 169 8.96 1.26 22.22
CA GLU A 169 10.11 2.14 22.07
C GLU A 169 11.15 1.52 21.14
N ALA A 170 11.98 2.36 20.52
CA ALA A 170 12.89 1.95 19.44
C ALA A 170 13.94 0.92 19.86
N ASP A 171 14.28 0.86 21.15
CA ASP A 171 15.28 -0.01 21.76
C ASP A 171 14.67 -1.23 22.46
N ASP A 172 13.34 -1.35 22.47
CA ASP A 172 12.67 -2.53 23.00
C ASP A 172 13.09 -3.78 22.21
N PRO A 173 13.54 -4.87 22.88
CA PRO A 173 13.98 -6.10 22.21
C PRO A 173 12.94 -6.68 21.24
N ARG A 174 11.64 -6.47 21.52
CA ARG A 174 10.53 -6.94 20.67
C ARG A 174 10.50 -6.26 19.31
N VAL A 175 11.04 -5.04 19.19
CA VAL A 175 11.18 -4.36 17.90
C VAL A 175 12.15 -5.13 17.01
N LYS A 176 13.33 -5.49 17.54
CA LYS A 176 14.32 -6.28 16.81
C LYS A 176 13.77 -7.65 16.44
N GLU A 177 13.14 -8.35 17.38
CA GLU A 177 12.51 -9.65 17.12
C GLU A 177 11.44 -9.55 16.03
N GLY A 178 10.58 -8.53 16.08
CA GLY A 178 9.56 -8.30 15.07
C GLY A 178 10.13 -8.05 13.69
N ILE A 179 11.20 -7.24 13.58
CA ILE A 179 11.90 -7.00 12.30
C ILE A 179 12.47 -8.31 11.73
N GLU A 180 13.11 -9.14 12.56
CA GLU A 180 13.62 -10.44 12.14
C GLU A 180 12.49 -11.39 11.71
N ASN A 181 11.36 -11.38 12.41
CA ASN A 181 10.19 -12.18 12.06
C ASN A 181 9.55 -11.72 10.74
N ILE A 182 9.50 -10.41 10.46
CA ILE A 182 9.09 -9.88 9.16
C ILE A 182 10.09 -10.34 8.08
N GLY A 183 11.39 -10.17 8.32
CA GLY A 183 12.44 -10.51 7.35
C GLY A 183 12.48 -11.99 6.97
N LYS A 184 12.12 -12.89 7.89
CA LYS A 184 12.02 -14.34 7.62
C LYS A 184 10.79 -14.71 6.78
N ARG A 185 9.71 -13.93 6.85
CA ARG A 185 8.40 -14.30 6.28
C ARG A 185 8.11 -13.62 4.95
N PHE A 186 8.52 -12.37 4.80
CA PHE A 186 8.27 -11.61 3.58
C PHE A 186 9.44 -11.77 2.62
N GLN A 187 9.21 -12.43 1.48
CA GLN A 187 10.23 -12.63 0.45
C GLN A 187 10.65 -11.32 -0.21
N LEU A 188 9.81 -10.29 -0.17
CA LEU A 188 10.11 -8.96 -0.69
C LEU A 188 9.44 -7.87 0.15
N VAL A 189 10.23 -6.86 0.53
CA VAL A 189 9.72 -5.65 1.20
C VAL A 189 10.03 -4.46 0.30
N LEU A 190 8.97 -3.85 -0.23
CA LEU A 190 9.02 -2.72 -1.15
C LEU A 190 9.14 -1.41 -0.37
N LEU A 191 9.64 -0.35 -1.01
CA LEU A 191 9.66 1.00 -0.46
C LEU A 191 8.88 1.96 -1.34
N SER A 192 7.86 2.60 -0.77
CA SER A 192 7.07 3.61 -1.48
C SER A 192 7.86 4.87 -1.83
N ASP A 193 8.95 5.16 -1.12
CA ASP A 193 9.90 6.23 -1.46
C ASP A 193 10.67 5.93 -2.76
N HIS A 194 10.75 4.65 -3.14
CA HIS A 194 11.36 4.12 -4.37
C HIS A 194 10.36 3.23 -5.11
N PHE A 195 9.14 3.75 -5.32
CA PHE A 195 7.99 2.97 -5.77
C PHE A 195 8.21 2.30 -7.13
N GLU A 196 8.86 2.97 -8.07
CA GLU A 196 9.07 2.44 -9.41
C GLU A 196 10.13 1.35 -9.41
N GLU A 197 11.25 1.54 -8.72
CA GLU A 197 12.26 0.50 -8.49
C GLU A 197 11.66 -0.70 -7.74
N SER A 198 10.80 -0.43 -6.77
CA SER A 198 10.05 -1.44 -6.04
C SER A 198 9.18 -2.29 -6.96
N LEU A 199 8.45 -1.67 -7.89
CA LEU A 199 7.66 -2.40 -8.89
C LEU A 199 8.55 -3.23 -9.82
N ILE A 200 9.72 -2.74 -10.22
CA ILE A 200 10.65 -3.53 -11.04
C ILE A 200 11.16 -4.76 -10.28
N LEU A 201 11.50 -4.64 -8.99
CA LEU A 201 11.86 -5.78 -8.15
C LEU A 201 10.68 -6.75 -7.98
N LEU A 202 9.46 -6.25 -7.82
CA LEU A 202 8.26 -7.07 -7.74
C LEU A 202 8.02 -7.84 -9.05
N LYS A 203 8.20 -7.17 -10.20
CA LYS A 203 8.12 -7.75 -11.55
C LYS A 203 8.99 -8.99 -11.66
N ASP A 204 10.25 -8.84 -11.25
CA ASP A 204 11.28 -9.88 -11.35
C ASP A 204 10.99 -11.02 -10.38
N ALA A 205 10.63 -10.71 -9.12
CA ALA A 205 10.30 -11.69 -8.10
C ALA A 205 9.05 -12.54 -8.43
N LEU A 206 8.06 -11.94 -9.08
CA LEU A 206 6.82 -12.63 -9.46
C LEU A 206 6.85 -13.19 -10.89
N CYS A 207 7.90 -12.91 -11.65
CA CYS A 207 8.02 -13.26 -13.07
C CYS A 207 6.84 -12.74 -13.90
N TRP A 208 6.47 -11.48 -13.64
CA TRP A 208 5.42 -10.76 -14.34
C TRP A 208 6.00 -9.97 -15.53
N THR A 209 5.10 -9.49 -16.38
CA THR A 209 5.45 -8.61 -17.50
C THR A 209 5.37 -7.14 -17.08
N MET A 210 5.93 -6.25 -17.90
CA MET A 210 5.80 -4.81 -17.65
C MET A 210 4.33 -4.36 -17.68
N ASP A 211 3.54 -4.94 -18.58
CA ASP A 211 2.13 -4.64 -18.80
C ASP A 211 1.28 -4.95 -17.56
N ASP A 212 1.68 -5.95 -16.78
CA ASP A 212 1.01 -6.29 -15.52
C ASP A 212 1.22 -5.22 -14.44
N LEU A 213 2.24 -4.37 -14.57
CA LEU A 213 2.63 -3.38 -13.55
C LEU A 213 2.26 -1.94 -13.89
N VAL A 214 1.88 -1.64 -15.13
CA VAL A 214 1.47 -0.29 -15.55
C VAL A 214 0.38 0.20 -14.62
N PHE A 215 0.52 1.42 -14.09
CA PHE A 215 -0.31 1.92 -13.00
C PHE A 215 -0.59 3.42 -13.13
N PHE A 216 -1.68 3.86 -12.51
CA PHE A 216 -1.92 5.27 -12.21
C PHE A 216 -1.83 5.50 -10.71
N LYS A 217 -1.34 6.67 -10.31
CA LYS A 217 -1.20 7.02 -8.89
C LYS A 217 -2.58 7.24 -8.29
N LEU A 218 -3.10 6.24 -7.57
CA LEU A 218 -4.38 6.31 -6.88
C LEU A 218 -4.20 6.82 -5.44
N ASN A 219 -5.24 7.48 -4.91
CA ASN A 219 -5.25 8.08 -3.57
C ASN A 219 -4.11 9.10 -3.33
N ALA A 220 -3.65 9.76 -4.40
CA ALA A 220 -2.70 10.86 -4.31
C ALA A 220 -3.37 12.09 -3.66
N ARG A 221 -2.62 12.82 -2.84
CA ARG A 221 -3.08 14.08 -2.25
C ARG A 221 -2.70 15.27 -3.13
N ASN A 222 -3.52 16.32 -3.10
CA ASN A 222 -3.14 17.61 -3.68
C ASN A 222 -1.84 18.10 -3.02
N VAL A 223 -0.86 18.52 -3.81
CA VAL A 223 0.46 18.99 -3.34
C VAL A 223 0.31 20.14 -2.35
N THR A 224 -0.69 21.02 -2.53
CA THR A 224 -0.98 22.14 -1.61
C THR A 224 -1.48 21.68 -0.24
N SER A 225 -1.92 20.42 -0.11
CA SER A 225 -2.39 19.84 1.13
C SER A 225 -1.31 19.07 1.90
N VAL A 226 -0.12 18.88 1.31
CA VAL A 226 1.00 18.17 1.92
C VAL A 226 1.84 19.15 2.73
N SER A 227 1.98 18.87 4.02
CA SER A 227 2.77 19.72 4.92
C SER A 227 4.25 19.45 4.74
N ARG A 228 5.00 20.44 4.23
CA ARG A 228 6.46 20.35 4.14
C ARG A 228 7.05 20.40 5.55
N MET A 229 7.68 19.31 5.97
CA MET A 229 8.36 19.24 7.26
C MET A 229 9.80 19.74 7.14
N SER A 230 10.25 20.53 8.12
CA SER A 230 11.67 20.86 8.25
C SER A 230 12.51 19.61 8.59
N PRO A 231 13.84 19.62 8.34
CA PRO A 231 14.71 18.51 8.73
C PRO A 231 14.60 18.12 10.21
N GLU A 232 14.45 19.12 11.09
CA GLU A 232 14.28 18.92 12.53
C GLU A 232 12.95 18.23 12.84
N LEU A 233 11.87 18.65 12.19
CA LEU A 233 10.56 18.06 12.39
C LEU A 233 10.49 16.62 11.86
N ARG A 234 11.16 16.34 10.73
CA ARG A 234 11.31 14.96 10.21
C ARG A 234 12.07 14.07 11.20
N THR A 235 13.11 14.61 11.84
CA THR A 235 13.88 13.89 12.85
C THR A 235 12.99 13.54 14.05
N ARG A 236 12.24 14.51 14.58
CA ARG A 236 11.26 14.29 15.65
C ARG A 236 10.19 13.26 15.28
N ALA A 237 9.70 13.29 14.05
CA ALA A 237 8.71 12.32 13.58
C ALA A 237 9.28 10.88 13.54
N ARG A 238 10.54 10.71 13.12
CA ARG A 238 11.23 9.40 13.14
C ARG A 238 11.53 8.92 14.56
N GLU A 239 11.93 9.83 15.45
CA GLU A 239 12.15 9.52 16.88
C GLU A 239 10.84 9.08 17.55
N TRP A 240 9.75 9.80 17.31
CA TRP A 240 8.42 9.46 17.82
C TRP A 240 7.93 8.09 17.31
N ASN A 241 8.21 7.79 16.04
CA ASN A 241 7.90 6.50 15.40
C ASN A 241 9.13 5.58 15.38
N GLY A 242 9.80 5.47 16.52
CA GLY A 242 11.09 4.81 16.62
C GLY A 242 11.11 3.34 16.17
N ALA A 243 10.06 2.56 16.44
CA ALA A 243 9.98 1.16 15.99
C ALA A 243 9.84 1.09 14.46
N ASP A 244 8.98 1.92 13.87
CA ASP A 244 8.88 2.03 12.41
C ASP A 244 10.18 2.55 11.78
N TRP A 245 10.93 3.41 12.47
CA TRP A 245 12.21 3.89 11.97
C TRP A 245 13.26 2.78 11.92
N ARG A 246 13.37 1.95 12.97
CA ARG A 246 14.23 0.76 12.96
C ARG A 246 13.83 -0.22 11.85
N LEU A 247 12.52 -0.45 11.70
CA LEU A 247 11.95 -1.29 10.64
C LEU A 247 12.36 -0.78 9.25
N TYR A 248 12.14 0.52 9.00
CA TYR A 248 12.46 1.15 7.73
C TYR A 248 13.95 1.10 7.42
N GLN A 249 14.81 1.41 8.40
CA GLN A 249 16.26 1.36 8.20
C GLN A 249 16.74 -0.03 7.77
N HIS A 250 16.24 -1.08 8.43
CA HIS A 250 16.57 -2.46 8.10
C HIS A 250 16.15 -2.80 6.66
N PHE A 251 14.90 -2.53 6.31
CA PHE A 251 14.38 -2.88 4.99
C PHE A 251 14.87 -1.96 3.87
N ASN A 252 15.27 -0.72 4.17
CA ASN A 252 15.98 0.12 3.21
C ASN A 252 17.35 -0.43 2.86
N ALA A 253 18.12 -0.93 3.84
CA ALA A 253 19.39 -1.57 3.56
C ALA A 253 19.23 -2.83 2.69
N THR A 254 18.25 -3.69 3.00
CA THR A 254 17.99 -4.91 2.21
C THR A 254 17.40 -4.60 0.83
N PHE A 255 16.59 -3.56 0.71
CA PHE A 255 16.06 -3.06 -0.56
C PHE A 255 17.19 -2.66 -1.50
N TRP A 256 18.11 -1.80 -1.05
CA TRP A 256 19.22 -1.35 -1.88
C TRP A 256 20.19 -2.49 -2.22
N ALA A 257 20.41 -3.44 -1.32
CA ALA A 257 21.16 -4.66 -1.65
C ALA A 257 20.51 -5.46 -2.80
N ARG A 258 19.17 -5.52 -2.86
CA ARG A 258 18.44 -6.14 -3.98
C ARG A 258 18.55 -5.33 -5.27
N VAL A 259 18.52 -3.99 -5.19
CA VAL A 259 18.75 -3.12 -6.35
C VAL A 259 20.16 -3.34 -6.92
N GLU A 260 21.18 -3.47 -6.07
CA GLU A 260 22.54 -3.82 -6.53
C GLU A 260 22.58 -5.19 -7.21
N ALA A 261 21.97 -6.19 -6.59
CA ALA A 261 21.93 -7.56 -7.15
C ALA A 261 21.18 -7.63 -8.48
N TYR A 262 20.12 -6.83 -8.64
CA TYR A 262 19.40 -6.67 -9.91
C TYR A 262 20.25 -5.96 -10.97
N GLY A 263 21.12 -5.06 -10.54
CA GLY A 263 22.02 -4.23 -11.35
C GLY A 263 21.45 -2.84 -11.58
N ARG A 264 22.17 -1.80 -11.14
CA ARG A 264 21.72 -0.38 -11.23
C ARG A 264 21.36 0.07 -12.64
N ARG A 265 22.20 -0.26 -13.63
CA ARG A 265 21.94 0.12 -15.04
C ARG A 265 20.64 -0.53 -15.56
N ARG A 266 20.47 -1.83 -15.30
CA ARG A 266 19.26 -2.57 -15.66
C ARG A 266 18.03 -1.99 -14.95
N MET A 267 18.16 -1.62 -13.67
CA MET A 267 17.10 -0.96 -12.90
C MET A 267 16.67 0.35 -13.55
N GLU A 268 17.62 1.23 -13.87
CA GLU A 268 17.35 2.51 -14.52
C GLU A 268 16.64 2.35 -15.88
N GLU A 269 17.10 1.40 -16.70
CA GLU A 269 16.46 1.06 -17.98
C GLU A 269 15.02 0.58 -17.82
N GLN A 270 14.78 -0.32 -16.86
CA GLN A 270 13.45 -0.87 -16.59
C GLN A 270 12.49 0.17 -15.99
N VAL A 271 12.98 1.04 -15.10
CA VAL A 271 12.20 2.17 -14.56
C VAL A 271 11.85 3.15 -15.68
N LYS A 272 12.78 3.45 -16.59
CA LYS A 272 12.51 4.31 -17.75
C LYS A 272 11.43 3.70 -18.64
N GLU A 273 11.48 2.40 -18.88
CA GLU A 273 10.45 1.70 -19.65
C GLU A 273 9.09 1.71 -18.94
N LEU A 274 9.05 1.45 -17.63
CA LEU A 274 7.81 1.54 -16.84
C LEU A 274 7.18 2.93 -16.93
N ARG A 275 7.98 3.99 -16.78
CA ARG A 275 7.52 5.38 -16.93
C ARG A 275 6.98 5.67 -18.33
N ARG A 276 7.65 5.15 -19.37
CA ARG A 276 7.19 5.27 -20.76
C ARG A 276 5.82 4.61 -20.96
N ARG A 277 5.65 3.37 -20.50
CA ARG A 277 4.37 2.63 -20.59
C ARG A 277 3.25 3.30 -19.78
N ASN A 278 3.57 3.82 -18.59
CA ASN A 278 2.61 4.60 -17.80
C ASN A 278 2.16 5.84 -18.58
N ALA A 279 3.09 6.62 -19.16
CA ALA A 279 2.75 7.81 -19.93
C ALA A 279 1.88 7.51 -21.16
N GLU A 280 2.14 6.39 -21.85
CA GLU A 280 1.28 5.91 -22.95
C GLU A 280 -0.14 5.64 -22.45
N MET A 281 -0.29 4.89 -21.35
CA MET A 281 -1.59 4.58 -20.80
C MET A 281 -2.30 5.81 -20.24
N GLU A 282 -1.59 6.76 -19.63
CA GLU A 282 -2.16 8.05 -19.20
C GLU A 282 -2.70 8.83 -20.41
N ALA A 283 -1.94 8.85 -21.50
CA ALA A 283 -2.34 9.49 -22.75
C ALA A 283 -3.50 8.78 -23.45
N ILE A 284 -3.79 7.52 -23.16
CA ILE A 284 -4.97 6.80 -23.68
C ILE A 284 -6.17 7.00 -22.76
N CYS A 285 -6.00 6.80 -21.46
CA CYS A 285 -7.09 6.63 -20.51
C CYS A 285 -7.58 7.93 -19.86
N ILE A 286 -6.70 8.92 -19.66
CA ILE A 286 -6.98 10.05 -18.77
C ILE A 286 -7.40 11.26 -19.58
N ASP A 287 -8.57 11.80 -19.24
CA ASP A 287 -9.03 13.08 -19.78
C ASP A 287 -8.19 14.23 -19.22
N GLY A 288 -7.70 15.10 -20.11
CA GLY A 288 -6.76 16.16 -19.77
C GLY A 288 -5.38 15.71 -19.26
N GLY A 289 -5.09 14.40 -19.23
CA GLY A 289 -3.78 13.83 -18.90
C GLY A 289 -3.30 14.10 -17.45
N ARG A 290 -4.20 14.43 -16.52
CA ARG A 290 -3.82 14.77 -15.14
C ARG A 290 -4.88 14.38 -14.12
N ALA A 291 -4.44 14.21 -12.87
CA ALA A 291 -5.34 14.07 -11.74
C ALA A 291 -6.09 15.39 -11.46
N VAL A 292 -7.33 15.29 -10.99
CA VAL A 292 -8.22 16.41 -10.68
C VAL A 292 -8.79 16.29 -9.27
N GLU A 293 -9.23 17.41 -8.72
CA GLU A 293 -9.92 17.42 -7.43
C GLU A 293 -11.26 16.70 -7.51
N ALA A 294 -11.72 16.12 -6.40
CA ALA A 294 -12.93 15.29 -6.37
C ALA A 294 -14.22 16.03 -6.80
N SER A 295 -14.26 17.35 -6.67
CA SER A 295 -15.35 18.21 -7.18
C SER A 295 -15.42 18.24 -8.70
N HIS A 296 -14.29 18.07 -9.39
CA HIS A 296 -14.16 18.10 -10.85
C HIS A 296 -14.25 16.71 -11.50
N ILE A 297 -14.49 15.66 -10.72
CA ILE A 297 -14.70 14.31 -11.24
C ILE A 297 -16.16 14.17 -11.70
N THR A 298 -16.35 13.80 -12.97
CA THR A 298 -17.66 13.72 -13.63
C THR A 298 -18.37 12.40 -13.34
N ASP A 299 -17.67 11.27 -13.42
CA ASP A 299 -18.20 9.95 -13.05
C ASP A 299 -18.21 9.77 -11.52
N ARG A 300 -19.41 9.60 -10.94
CA ARG A 300 -19.57 9.39 -9.50
C ARG A 300 -18.91 8.09 -9.02
N ASP A 301 -18.87 7.07 -9.86
CA ASP A 301 -18.25 5.78 -9.55
C ASP A 301 -16.71 5.83 -9.60
N MET A 302 -16.14 6.97 -9.98
CA MET A 302 -14.69 7.21 -9.98
C MET A 302 -14.25 8.20 -8.91
N LYS A 303 -15.17 8.66 -8.04
CA LYS A 303 -14.84 9.59 -6.97
C LYS A 303 -14.10 8.88 -5.83
N PRO A 304 -12.85 9.27 -5.52
CA PRO A 304 -12.14 8.71 -4.38
C PRO A 304 -12.77 9.20 -3.08
N TRP A 305 -12.72 8.34 -2.07
CA TRP A 305 -13.15 8.70 -0.72
C TRP A 305 -12.34 9.88 -0.17
N GLN A 306 -13.02 10.79 0.54
CA GLN A 306 -12.42 12.00 1.09
C GLN A 306 -12.38 11.95 2.62
N PRO A 307 -11.25 12.33 3.25
CA PRO A 307 -11.17 12.41 4.70
C PRO A 307 -12.08 13.51 5.26
N ILE A 308 -12.67 13.25 6.43
CA ILE A 308 -13.52 14.22 7.13
C ILE A 308 -12.77 15.55 7.31
N GLY A 309 -13.44 16.64 6.95
CA GLY A 309 -12.97 18.01 7.13
C GLY A 309 -12.06 18.55 6.02
N LYS A 310 -11.51 17.71 5.12
CA LYS A 310 -10.70 18.23 3.99
C LYS A 310 -10.74 17.32 2.75
N ALA A 311 -11.40 17.78 1.69
CA ALA A 311 -11.31 17.14 0.39
C ALA A 311 -9.92 17.37 -0.23
N SER A 312 -9.04 16.38 -0.12
CA SER A 312 -7.63 16.49 -0.53
C SER A 312 -7.18 15.35 -1.42
N ILE A 313 -7.98 14.28 -1.57
CA ILE A 313 -7.62 13.15 -2.41
C ILE A 313 -8.04 13.44 -3.84
N LEU A 314 -7.07 13.40 -4.75
CA LEU A 314 -7.27 13.57 -6.18
C LEU A 314 -7.76 12.27 -6.82
N GLY A 315 -8.51 12.40 -7.90
CA GLY A 315 -8.89 11.30 -8.78
C GLY A 315 -8.69 11.67 -10.24
N TYR A 316 -9.36 10.97 -11.15
CA TYR A 316 -9.17 11.14 -12.58
C TYR A 316 -10.50 11.09 -13.31
N ASN A 317 -10.58 11.79 -14.44
CA ASN A 317 -11.67 11.64 -15.39
C ASN A 317 -11.24 10.65 -16.49
N LEU A 318 -12.12 9.70 -16.80
CA LEU A 318 -11.93 8.78 -17.93
C LEU A 318 -12.12 9.56 -19.24
N ARG A 319 -11.23 9.34 -20.21
CA ARG A 319 -11.37 9.90 -21.55
C ARG A 319 -12.62 9.34 -22.26
N SER A 320 -13.31 10.17 -23.04
CA SER A 320 -14.57 9.81 -23.69
C SER A 320 -14.42 8.99 -24.98
N ASN A 321 -13.28 9.08 -25.67
CA ASN A 321 -13.00 8.43 -26.95
C ASN A 321 -11.86 7.42 -26.86
N ILE A 322 -11.98 6.46 -25.94
CA ILE A 322 -11.01 5.37 -25.77
C ILE A 322 -11.29 4.29 -26.80
N GLU A 323 -10.25 3.73 -27.43
CA GLU A 323 -10.42 2.58 -28.32
C GLU A 323 -10.96 1.37 -27.55
N GLN A 324 -11.85 0.60 -28.17
CA GLN A 324 -12.55 -0.53 -27.53
C GLN A 324 -11.62 -1.50 -26.79
N GLN A 325 -10.42 -1.76 -27.32
CA GLN A 325 -9.44 -2.65 -26.72
C GLN A 325 -8.88 -2.16 -25.36
N TYR A 326 -8.98 -0.87 -25.05
CA TYR A 326 -8.47 -0.26 -23.82
C TYR A 326 -9.56 0.15 -22.83
N GLU A 327 -10.83 0.17 -23.23
CA GLU A 327 -11.94 0.70 -22.40
C GLU A 327 -11.99 0.05 -21.01
N GLU A 328 -12.00 -1.27 -20.94
CA GLU A 328 -12.08 -2.01 -19.69
C GLU A 328 -10.84 -1.79 -18.82
N LEU A 329 -9.65 -1.86 -19.42
CA LEU A 329 -8.38 -1.68 -18.72
C LEU A 329 -8.28 -0.26 -18.14
N CYS A 330 -8.60 0.77 -18.93
CA CYS A 330 -8.61 2.16 -18.48
C CYS A 330 -9.59 2.37 -17.33
N ARG A 331 -10.81 1.83 -17.43
CA ARG A 331 -11.80 1.91 -16.34
C ARG A 331 -11.23 1.28 -15.06
N LYS A 332 -10.70 0.06 -15.14
CA LYS A 332 -10.13 -0.65 -13.99
C LYS A 332 -8.94 0.10 -13.38
N MET A 333 -8.02 0.61 -14.18
CA MET A 333 -6.83 1.34 -13.71
C MET A 333 -7.18 2.63 -12.95
N LEU A 334 -8.26 3.31 -13.33
CA LEU A 334 -8.69 4.56 -12.73
C LEU A 334 -9.71 4.38 -11.59
N THR A 335 -10.24 3.17 -11.40
CA THR A 335 -11.29 2.89 -10.40
C THR A 335 -10.67 2.91 -9.00
N PRO A 336 -11.14 3.78 -8.08
CA PRO A 336 -10.64 3.81 -6.71
C PRO A 336 -10.99 2.53 -5.95
N GLU A 337 -10.22 2.23 -4.91
CA GLU A 337 -10.25 0.96 -4.17
C GLU A 337 -11.64 0.52 -3.72
N ILE A 338 -12.43 1.42 -3.12
CA ILE A 338 -13.77 1.11 -2.58
C ILE A 338 -14.71 0.67 -3.70
N GLN A 339 -14.70 1.37 -4.83
CA GLN A 339 -15.52 1.05 -5.98
C GLN A 339 -15.03 -0.23 -6.66
N TYR A 340 -13.71 -0.45 -6.74
CA TYR A 340 -13.17 -1.70 -7.28
C TYR A 340 -13.62 -2.90 -6.44
N LEU A 341 -13.53 -2.81 -5.11
CA LEU A 341 -14.01 -3.87 -4.22
C LEU A 341 -15.52 -4.11 -4.37
N THR A 342 -16.31 -3.06 -4.59
CA THR A 342 -17.74 -3.20 -4.90
C THR A 342 -17.95 -4.01 -6.19
N ASN A 343 -17.15 -3.74 -7.24
CA ASN A 343 -17.22 -4.47 -8.51
C ASN A 343 -16.84 -5.95 -8.36
N LEU A 344 -15.94 -6.28 -7.42
CA LEU A 344 -15.60 -7.66 -7.04
C LEU A 344 -16.62 -8.30 -6.09
N GLY A 345 -17.73 -7.61 -5.80
CA GLY A 345 -18.83 -8.11 -4.99
C GLY A 345 -18.64 -7.99 -3.48
N VAL A 346 -17.70 -7.17 -3.00
CA VAL A 346 -17.58 -6.88 -1.56
C VAL A 346 -18.79 -6.05 -1.10
N ASN A 347 -19.45 -6.50 -0.04
CA ASN A 347 -20.47 -5.71 0.62
C ASN A 347 -19.78 -4.64 1.49
N LEU A 348 -20.03 -3.36 1.22
CA LEU A 348 -19.36 -2.23 1.89
C LEU A 348 -20.31 -1.43 2.78
N TRP A 349 -21.42 -2.01 3.24
CA TRP A 349 -22.44 -1.30 4.00
C TRP A 349 -21.89 -0.54 5.22
N VAL A 350 -20.95 -1.11 5.98
CA VAL A 350 -20.32 -0.41 7.12
C VAL A 350 -19.49 0.76 6.61
N THR A 351 -18.66 0.55 5.60
CA THR A 351 -17.80 1.59 5.01
C THR A 351 -18.61 2.78 4.48
N ARG A 352 -19.84 2.55 4.00
CA ARG A 352 -20.74 3.59 3.47
C ARG A 352 -21.51 4.37 4.56
N LEU A 353 -21.52 3.89 5.81
CA LEU A 353 -22.15 4.58 6.94
C LEU A 353 -21.25 5.67 7.54
N TRP A 354 -19.97 5.67 7.21
CA TRP A 354 -18.95 6.62 7.64
C TRP A 354 -18.49 7.49 6.48
#